data_AF-A0A8H4AZS9-F1
#
_entry.id   AF-A0A8H4AZS9-F1
#
_cell.length_a   1.000
_cell.length_b   1.000
_cell.length_c   1.000
_cell.angle_alpha   90.00
_cell.angle_beta   90.00
_cell.angle_gamma   90.00
#
_symmetry.space_group_name_H-M   'P 1'
#
loop_
_entity.id
_entity.type
_entity.pdbx_description
1 polymer ?
#
loop_
_entity_poly.entity_id
_entity_poly.type
_entity_poly.pdbx_seq_one_letter_code
_entity_poly.pdbx_strand_id
1 'polypeptide(L)'
;MKLYFFGGDLSATDLYNGNATNAINEVWYLDLSSSFNTTTPPWNKDVGMPLGYANGTSCVSPIDNSVFLVGGKMYIPNTATINLRSPLVYVFNSNISLWTAPNIIGFNSSFKMRNGIQPVIDKYGKIYIFVESTMMVICCF
;
A
#
# COMPACT_ATOMS: atom_id res chain seq x y z
N MET A 1 -0.24 -3.25 19.50
CA MET A 1 -0.73 -3.46 18.12
C MET A 1 -0.61 -2.14 17.40
N LYS A 2 -0.16 -2.09 16.15
CA LYS A 2 -0.01 -0.82 15.41
C LYS A 2 -1.03 -0.72 14.29
N LEU A 3 -1.68 0.43 14.15
CA LEU A 3 -2.54 0.75 13.00
C LEU A 3 -1.72 1.59 12.01
N TYR A 4 -1.46 1.05 10.83
CA TYR A 4 -0.61 1.66 9.81
C TYR A 4 -1.41 2.36 8.72
N PHE A 5 -0.84 3.44 8.20
CA PHE A 5 -1.32 4.25 7.07
C PHE A 5 -0.18 4.39 6.07
N PHE A 6 -0.46 4.13 4.80
CA PHE A 6 0.56 4.05 3.75
C PHE A 6 0.22 4.97 2.59
N GLY A 7 1.16 5.85 2.24
CA GLY A 7 1.05 6.74 1.09
C GLY A 7 -0.12 7.71 1.19
N GLY A 8 -0.67 8.06 0.03
CA GLY A 8 -1.71 9.06 -0.12
C GLY A 8 -1.40 10.04 -1.25
N ASP A 9 -2.36 10.92 -1.51
CA ASP A 9 -2.25 12.01 -2.47
C ASP A 9 -2.35 13.33 -1.71
N LEU A 10 -1.24 14.07 -1.64
CA LEU A 10 -1.21 15.42 -1.09
C LEU A 10 -1.55 16.44 -2.18
N SER A 11 -2.74 16.34 -2.75
CA SER A 11 -3.27 17.38 -3.64
C SER A 11 -3.75 18.58 -2.81
N ALA A 12 -2.81 19.36 -2.30
CA ALA A 12 -3.06 20.72 -1.85
C ALA A 12 -2.52 21.66 -2.95
N THR A 13 -3.41 22.33 -3.71
CA THR A 13 -3.13 23.19 -4.89
C THR A 13 -2.72 22.38 -6.14
N ASP A 14 -3.37 22.36 -7.30
CA ASP A 14 -4.26 23.29 -7.98
C ASP A 14 -5.32 22.49 -8.76
N LEU A 15 -6.61 22.65 -8.45
CA LEU A 15 -7.71 22.25 -9.35
C LEU A 15 -7.71 23.07 -10.66
N TYR A 16 -6.85 24.09 -10.77
CA TYR A 16 -6.83 25.07 -11.87
C TYR A 16 -5.63 24.96 -12.83
N ASN A 17 -4.48 24.38 -12.42
CA ASN A 17 -3.24 24.42 -13.21
C ASN A 17 -2.67 23.04 -13.58
N GLY A 18 -3.34 21.93 -13.25
CA GLY A 18 -2.92 20.60 -13.71
C GLY A 18 -1.52 20.16 -13.21
N ASN A 19 -0.94 20.87 -12.24
CA ASN A 19 0.33 20.50 -11.64
C ASN A 19 0.12 19.36 -10.65
N ALA A 20 0.23 18.15 -11.20
CA ALA A 20 0.89 17.00 -10.59
C ALA A 20 0.52 16.67 -9.12
N THR A 21 -0.42 15.74 -8.94
CA THR A 21 -0.64 14.97 -7.71
C THR A 21 0.68 14.41 -7.17
N ASN A 22 1.19 14.94 -6.06
CA ASN A 22 2.40 14.39 -5.44
C ASN A 22 2.01 13.18 -4.59
N ALA A 23 2.14 11.99 -5.19
CA ALA A 23 1.91 10.76 -4.45
C ALA A 23 3.04 10.59 -3.43
N ILE A 24 2.65 10.63 -2.16
CA ILE A 24 3.60 10.51 -1.06
C ILE A 24 3.94 9.06 -0.80
N ASN A 25 5.14 8.87 -0.25
CA ASN A 25 5.66 7.56 0.15
C ASN A 25 5.69 7.41 1.68
N GLU A 26 5.00 8.27 2.42
CA GLU A 26 5.07 8.27 3.88
C GLU A 26 4.33 7.07 4.48
N VAL A 27 4.85 6.62 5.62
CA VAL A 27 4.27 5.57 6.42
C VAL A 27 4.09 6.12 7.82
N TRP A 28 2.85 6.11 8.29
CA TRP A 28 2.48 6.60 9.61
C TRP A 28 1.79 5.49 10.38
N TYR A 29 1.92 5.47 11.70
CA TYR A 29 1.17 4.56 12.54
C TYR A 29 0.76 5.15 13.88
N LEU A 30 -0.32 4.58 14.43
CA LEU A 30 -0.71 4.72 15.82
C LEU A 30 -0.34 3.44 16.56
N ASP A 31 0.38 3.58 17.68
CA ASP A 31 0.55 2.46 18.61
C ASP A 31 -0.67 2.37 19.53
N LEU A 32 -1.39 1.26 19.41
CA LEU A 32 -2.59 0.93 20.18
C LEU A 32 -2.25 0.02 21.38
N SER A 33 -0.98 -0.15 21.73
CA SER A 33 -0.53 -0.90 22.91
C SER A 33 -1.03 -0.29 24.23
N SER A 34 -1.36 1.01 24.22
CA SER A 34 -1.90 1.74 25.36
C SER A 34 -3.02 2.70 24.92
N SER A 35 -3.86 3.11 25.87
CA SER A 35 -4.87 4.13 25.64
C SER A 35 -4.21 5.48 25.33
N PHE A 36 -4.76 6.24 24.39
CA PHE A 36 -4.26 7.55 24.00
C PHE A 36 -5.39 8.58 23.90
N ASN A 37 -5.03 9.86 23.90
CA ASN A 37 -5.98 10.95 23.69
C ASN A 37 -6.32 11.08 22.21
N THR A 38 -7.61 10.94 21.86
CA THR A 38 -8.09 11.07 20.48
C THR A 38 -8.04 12.50 19.93
N THR A 39 -7.96 13.53 20.78
CA THR A 39 -7.79 14.93 20.34
C THR A 39 -6.35 15.24 19.93
N THR A 40 -5.38 14.46 20.45
CA THR A 40 -3.95 14.59 20.13
C THR A 40 -3.33 13.20 19.98
N PRO A 41 -3.68 12.44 18.91
CA PRO A 41 -3.20 11.09 18.75
C PRO A 41 -1.66 11.04 18.59
N PRO A 42 -0.98 10.04 19.19
CA PRO A 42 0.47 9.90 19.13
C PRO A 42 0.92 9.30 17.80
N TRP A 43 0.85 10.08 16.73
CA TRP A 43 1.30 9.66 15.40
C TRP A 43 2.80 9.42 15.37
N ASN A 44 3.22 8.27 14.86
CA ASN A 44 4.62 7.91 14.68
C ASN A 44 4.91 7.77 13.18
N LYS A 45 6.06 8.27 12.73
CA LYS A 45 6.56 8.09 11.37
C LYS A 45 7.43 6.84 11.30
N ASP A 46 7.26 6.03 10.26
CA ASP A 46 8.06 4.85 9.98
C ASP A 46 8.86 5.03 8.67
N VAL A 47 9.63 4.02 8.27
CA VAL A 47 10.36 4.04 7.00
C VAL A 47 9.40 4.20 5.82
N GLY A 48 9.67 5.20 4.98
CA GLY A 48 8.87 5.45 3.78
C GLY A 48 8.92 4.30 2.78
N MET A 49 7.88 4.18 1.97
CA MET A 49 7.85 3.28 0.83
C MET A 49 8.93 3.65 -0.19
N PRO A 50 9.45 2.69 -0.97
CA PRO A 50 10.37 2.99 -2.06
C PRO A 50 9.71 3.67 -3.29
N LEU A 51 8.41 3.98 -3.21
CA LEU A 51 7.59 4.62 -4.25
C LEU A 51 6.52 5.53 -3.63
N GLY A 52 6.03 6.50 -4.39
CA GLY A 52 4.76 7.16 -4.07
C GLY A 52 3.60 6.21 -4.34
N TYR A 53 2.64 6.10 -3.41
CA TYR A 53 1.57 5.11 -3.47
C TYR A 53 0.20 5.72 -3.21
N ALA A 54 -0.75 5.51 -4.12
CA ALA A 54 -2.12 6.02 -3.98
C ALA A 54 -3.16 5.05 -4.55
N ASN A 55 -4.39 5.09 -4.02
CA ASN A 55 -5.57 4.34 -4.49
C ASN A 55 -5.39 2.81 -4.59
N GLY A 56 -4.40 2.26 -3.90
CA GLY A 56 -4.23 0.83 -3.74
C GLY A 56 -4.94 0.31 -2.51
N THR A 57 -4.61 -0.91 -2.11
CA THR A 57 -5.20 -1.56 -0.95
C THR A 57 -4.15 -2.30 -0.15
N SER A 58 -4.46 -2.57 1.12
CA SER A 58 -3.61 -3.37 2.01
C SER A 58 -4.33 -4.62 2.53
N CYS A 59 -3.59 -5.68 2.81
CA CYS A 59 -4.04 -6.76 3.69
C CYS A 59 -2.91 -7.21 4.62
N VAL A 60 -3.27 -7.73 5.79
CA VAL A 60 -2.31 -8.19 6.80
C VAL A 60 -2.19 -9.71 6.73
N SER A 61 -0.97 -10.20 6.62
CA SER A 61 -0.64 -11.62 6.67
C SER A 61 -1.08 -12.25 7.99
N PRO A 62 -1.87 -13.33 7.98
CA PRO A 62 -2.19 -14.07 9.21
C PRO A 62 -1.02 -14.94 9.70
N ILE A 63 0.07 -15.04 8.93
CA ILE A 63 1.22 -15.93 9.22
C ILE A 63 2.28 -15.18 10.05
N ASP A 64 2.64 -13.98 9.61
CA ASP A 64 3.78 -13.22 10.14
C ASP A 64 3.47 -11.74 10.41
N ASN A 65 2.21 -11.32 10.27
CA ASN A 65 1.74 -9.93 10.40
C ASN A 65 2.40 -8.93 9.43
N SER A 66 3.06 -9.40 8.37
CA SER A 66 3.52 -8.54 7.28
C SER A 66 2.33 -7.91 6.55
N VAL A 67 2.47 -6.66 6.12
CA VAL A 67 1.43 -5.94 5.38
C VAL A 67 1.72 -6.03 3.90
N PHE A 68 0.79 -6.58 3.13
CA PHE A 68 0.83 -6.56 1.68
C PHE A 68 0.11 -5.32 1.16
N LEU A 69 0.80 -4.49 0.39
CA LEU A 69 0.20 -3.46 -0.43
C LEU A 69 0.04 -3.99 -1.84
N VAL A 70 -1.17 -3.90 -2.37
CA VAL A 70 -1.57 -4.55 -3.61
C VAL A 70 -2.22 -3.53 -4.53
N GLY A 71 -1.82 -3.53 -5.81
CA GLY A 71 -2.39 -2.62 -6.80
C GLY A 71 -2.06 -1.16 -6.52
N GLY A 72 -2.97 -0.27 -6.90
CA GLY A 72 -2.81 1.16 -6.75
C GLY A 72 -1.99 1.82 -7.86
N LYS A 73 -2.01 3.15 -7.86
CA LYS A 73 -1.15 3.98 -8.68
C LYS A 73 0.18 4.15 -7.96
N MET A 74 1.25 3.86 -8.67
CA MET A 74 2.61 3.89 -8.17
C MET A 74 3.38 4.98 -8.90
N TYR A 75 4.15 5.76 -8.16
CA TYR A 75 4.82 6.95 -8.66
C TYR A 75 6.29 6.95 -8.25
N ILE A 76 7.10 7.73 -8.97
CA ILE A 76 8.39 8.17 -8.43
C ILE A 76 8.09 8.92 -7.11
N PRO A 77 8.73 8.57 -5.98
CA PRO A 77 8.41 9.13 -4.67
C PRO A 77 8.29 10.66 -4.68
N ASN A 78 7.20 11.19 -4.12
CA ASN A 78 6.96 12.62 -3.97
C ASN A 78 6.90 13.38 -5.31
N THR A 79 6.43 12.72 -6.36
CA THR A 79 6.16 13.32 -7.69
C THR A 79 4.81 12.84 -8.21
N ALA A 80 4.35 13.42 -9.34
CA ALA A 80 3.22 12.89 -10.11
C ALA A 80 3.61 11.96 -11.26
N THR A 81 4.88 11.58 -11.38
CA THR A 81 5.34 10.71 -12.46
C THR A 81 5.03 9.26 -12.13
N ILE A 82 4.13 8.65 -12.90
CA ILE A 82 3.77 7.23 -12.75
C ILE A 82 4.98 6.33 -13.02
N ASN A 83 5.23 5.38 -12.13
CA ASN A 83 6.26 4.35 -12.29
C ASN A 83 5.66 3.05 -12.83
N LEU A 84 5.70 2.87 -14.16
CA LEU A 84 5.18 1.68 -14.86
C LEU A 84 5.97 0.39 -14.60
N ARG A 85 7.17 0.49 -14.02
CA ARG A 85 8.06 -0.64 -13.75
C ARG A 85 7.94 -1.18 -12.33
N SER A 86 7.15 -0.53 -11.46
CA SER A 86 6.98 -0.99 -10.09
C SER A 86 6.30 -2.37 -10.00
N PRO A 87 6.74 -3.24 -9.05
CA PRO A 87 6.03 -4.43 -8.61
C PRO A 87 4.57 -4.13 -8.25
N LEU A 88 3.66 -5.06 -8.55
CA LEU A 88 2.24 -4.91 -8.16
C LEU A 88 2.05 -5.01 -6.64
N VAL A 89 2.88 -5.82 -5.99
CA VAL A 89 2.78 -6.11 -4.57
C VAL A 89 4.05 -5.66 -3.88
N TYR A 90 3.88 -4.96 -2.78
CA TYR A 90 4.93 -4.64 -1.83
C TYR A 90 4.59 -5.26 -0.48
N VAL A 91 5.60 -5.74 0.22
CA VAL A 91 5.45 -6.32 1.55
C VAL A 91 6.20 -5.45 2.55
N PHE A 92 5.51 -5.04 3.60
CA PHE A 92 6.08 -4.30 4.70
C PHE A 92 6.16 -5.17 5.95
N ASN A 93 7.37 -5.36 6.45
CA ASN A 93 7.60 -5.99 7.74
C ASN A 93 7.69 -4.90 8.82
N SER A 94 6.66 -4.81 9.66
CA SER A 94 6.54 -3.79 10.72
C SER A 94 7.43 -4.03 11.94
N ASN A 95 8.01 -5.23 12.08
CA ASN A 95 8.91 -5.56 13.19
C ASN A 95 10.32 -5.00 12.96
N ILE A 96 10.76 -4.95 11.71
CA ILE A 96 12.10 -4.49 11.32
C ILE A 96 12.07 -3.26 10.42
N SER A 97 10.89 -2.70 10.17
CA SER A 97 10.69 -1.55 9.28
C SER A 97 11.39 -1.75 7.93
N LEU A 98 10.98 -2.80 7.19
CA LEU A 98 11.60 -3.15 5.90
C LEU A 98 10.55 -3.40 4.82
N TRP A 99 10.83 -2.83 3.64
CA TRP A 99 10.06 -3.06 2.42
C TRP A 99 10.74 -4.12 1.54
N THR A 100 9.94 -5.06 1.05
CA THR A 100 10.36 -6.03 0.03
C THR A 100 9.33 -6.11 -1.09
N ALA A 101 9.73 -6.65 -2.23
CA ALA A 101 8.81 -6.96 -3.34
C ALA A 101 8.95 -8.45 -3.65
N PRO A 102 7.88 -9.25 -3.54
CA PRO A 102 7.93 -10.67 -3.81
C PRO A 102 8.00 -10.91 -5.31
N ASN A 103 8.67 -11.99 -5.71
CA ASN A 103 8.67 -12.44 -7.09
C ASN A 103 7.39 -13.25 -7.36
N ILE A 104 6.42 -12.67 -8.07
CA ILE A 104 5.14 -13.33 -8.36
C ILE A 104 5.24 -14.07 -9.69
N ILE A 105 5.30 -15.40 -9.63
CA ILE A 105 5.31 -16.28 -10.82
C ILE A 105 3.90 -16.38 -11.40
N GLY A 106 3.79 -16.35 -12.73
CA GLY A 106 2.50 -16.52 -13.43
C GLY A 106 1.60 -15.28 -13.38
N PHE A 107 2.14 -14.13 -12.98
CA PHE A 107 1.36 -12.89 -12.90
C PHE A 107 0.95 -12.37 -14.28
N ASN A 108 -0.33 -12.03 -14.42
CA ASN A 108 -0.85 -11.39 -15.62
C ASN A 108 -0.63 -9.87 -15.57
N SER A 109 0.25 -9.36 -16.44
CA SER A 109 0.63 -7.94 -16.49
C SER A 109 -0.53 -6.98 -16.78
N SER A 110 -1.66 -7.45 -17.32
CA SER A 110 -2.88 -6.65 -17.51
C SER A 110 -3.53 -6.17 -16.22
N PHE A 111 -3.11 -6.70 -15.06
CA PHE A 111 -3.58 -6.27 -13.75
C PHE A 111 -2.69 -5.22 -13.08
N LYS A 112 -1.61 -4.78 -13.75
CA LYS A 112 -0.81 -3.67 -13.25
C LYS A 112 -1.67 -2.42 -13.06
N MET A 113 -1.43 -1.72 -11.96
CA MET A 113 -2.05 -0.42 -11.64
C MET A 113 -3.58 -0.41 -11.46
N ARG A 114 -4.20 -1.59 -11.31
CA ARG A 114 -5.61 -1.63 -10.88
C ARG A 114 -5.73 -0.97 -9.51
N ASN A 115 -6.66 -0.03 -9.42
CA ASN A 115 -6.99 0.74 -8.23
C ASN A 115 -8.48 0.58 -7.94
N GLY A 116 -8.93 0.98 -6.75
CA GLY A 116 -10.33 0.75 -6.33
C GLY A 116 -10.66 -0.73 -6.16
N ILE A 117 -9.67 -1.52 -5.74
CA ILE A 117 -9.77 -2.98 -5.60
C ILE A 117 -9.97 -3.36 -4.13
N GLN A 118 -10.65 -4.48 -3.88
CA GLN A 118 -10.82 -5.03 -2.53
C GLN A 118 -10.09 -6.38 -2.40
N PRO A 119 -9.09 -6.49 -1.51
CA PRO A 119 -8.37 -7.72 -1.27
C PRO A 119 -9.02 -8.48 -0.10
N VAL A 120 -9.02 -9.80 -0.20
CA VAL A 120 -9.33 -10.71 0.90
C VAL A 120 -8.15 -11.66 1.04
N ILE A 121 -7.66 -11.87 2.25
CA ILE A 121 -6.57 -12.81 2.53
C ILE A 121 -7.12 -14.00 3.32
N ASP A 122 -6.80 -15.22 2.88
CA ASP A 122 -7.17 -16.43 3.62
C ASP A 122 -6.16 -16.77 4.72
N LYS A 123 -6.48 -17.76 5.56
CA LYS A 123 -5.60 -18.22 6.66
C LYS A 123 -4.27 -18.83 6.19
N TYR A 124 -4.15 -19.16 4.91
CA TYR A 124 -2.92 -19.64 4.30
C TYR A 124 -2.15 -18.50 3.62
N GLY A 125 -2.64 -17.27 3.74
CA GLY A 125 -2.12 -16.04 3.20
C GLY A 125 -2.29 -15.88 1.68
N LYS A 126 -3.15 -16.67 1.02
CA LYS A 126 -3.52 -16.40 -0.37
C LYS A 126 -4.38 -15.14 -0.43
N ILE A 127 -4.05 -14.25 -1.35
CA ILE A 127 -4.75 -12.97 -1.54
C ILE A 127 -5.67 -13.08 -2.75
N TYR A 128 -6.95 -12.79 -2.55
CA TYR A 128 -7.99 -12.73 -3.56
C TYR A 128 -8.33 -11.26 -3.80
N ILE A 129 -8.18 -10.79 -5.03
CA ILE A 129 -8.49 -9.42 -5.42
C ILE A 129 -9.76 -9.45 -6.25
N PHE A 130 -10.78 -8.75 -5.77
CA PHE A 130 -12.03 -8.57 -6.49
C PHE A 130 -12.03 -7.22 -7.19
N VAL A 131 -12.25 -7.23 -8.50
CA VAL A 131 -12.39 -6.03 -9.32
C VAL A 131 -13.63 -6.19 -10.18
N GLU A 132 -14.72 -5.53 -9.79
CA GLU A 132 -16.02 -5.57 -10.49
C GLU A 132 -16.45 -7.00 -10.90
N SER A 133 -16.08 -7.46 -12.10
CA SER A 133 -16.41 -8.76 -12.70
C SER A 133 -15.26 -9.78 -12.79
N THR A 134 -14.05 -9.45 -12.32
CA THR A 134 -12.86 -10.31 -12.42
C THR A 134 -12.25 -10.57 -11.04
N MET A 135 -11.97 -11.84 -10.75
CA MET A 135 -11.20 -12.26 -9.57
C MET A 135 -9.76 -12.59 -9.99
N MET A 136 -8.79 -12.02 -9.28
CA MET A 136 -7.38 -12.41 -9.37
C MET A 136 -6.96 -13.05 -8.06
N VAL A 137 -6.26 -14.18 -8.14
CA VAL A 137 -5.61 -14.80 -6.97
C VAL A 137 -4.11 -14.50 -7.06
N ILE A 138 -3.58 -13.86 -6.03
CA ILE A 138 -2.15 -13.72 -5.81
C ILE A 138 -1.75 -14.70 -4.71
N CYS A 139 -0.94 -15.69 -5.07
CA CYS A 139 -0.25 -16.53 -4.10
C CYS A 139 1.07 -15.84 -3.73
N CYS A 140 1.24 -15.48 -2.46
CA CYS A 140 2.46 -14.88 -1.94
C CYS A 140 3.26 -15.91 -1.13
N PHE A 141 3.73 -17.00 -1.74
CA PHE A 141 4.60 -18.02 -1.11
C PHE A 141 5.60 -18.59 -2.10
#